data_AF-A0A9D6C2B9-F1
#
_entry.id   AF-A0A9D6C2B9-F1
#
_cell.length_a   1.000
_cell.length_b   1.000
_cell.length_c   1.000
_cell.angle_alpha   90.00
_cell.angle_beta   90.00
_cell.angle_gamma   90.00
#
_symmetry.space_group_name_H-M   'P 1'
#
loop_
_entity.id
_entity.type
_entity.pdbx_description
1 polymer ?
#
loop_
_entity_poly.entity_id
_entity_poly.type
_entity_poly.pdbx_seq_one_letter_code
_entity_poly.pdbx_strand_id
1 'polypeptide(L)'
;MIKKLISITLITLVHLWPISGSTQQTKSQLTVNGDGWRLVRSVQLGDSGKYIHMVLINLERDTDKSVYGAAINKICSSETDFCRIRFWNEERYIPQSTSFTDGQFKTLRAEYTFNRAGSVQEIRYACTVLPDKGQCFSN
;
A
#
# COMPACT_ATOMS: atom_id res chain seq x y z
N MET A 1 -24.99 37.59 -69.32
CA MET A 1 -23.55 37.32 -69.06
C MET A 1 -23.11 38.17 -67.88
N ILE A 2 -22.42 37.54 -66.90
CA ILE A 2 -21.51 38.13 -65.90
C ILE A 2 -22.12 38.77 -64.61
N LYS A 3 -22.02 37.96 -63.53
CA LYS A 3 -21.51 38.26 -62.15
C LYS A 3 -22.33 39.21 -61.25
N LYS A 4 -22.59 38.92 -59.96
CA LYS A 4 -21.73 38.35 -58.90
C LYS A 4 -22.59 37.69 -57.81
N LEU A 5 -22.12 36.56 -57.30
CA LEU A 5 -22.66 35.87 -56.12
C LEU A 5 -22.41 36.70 -54.86
N ILE A 6 -23.44 36.85 -54.02
CA ILE A 6 -23.32 37.31 -52.64
C ILE A 6 -23.11 36.07 -51.77
N SER A 7 -21.90 35.95 -51.23
CA SER A 7 -21.53 34.89 -50.29
C SER A 7 -22.12 35.24 -48.92
N ILE A 8 -23.14 34.50 -48.49
CA ILE A 8 -23.69 34.61 -47.14
C ILE A 8 -22.94 33.60 -46.27
N THR A 9 -22.09 34.12 -45.39
CA THR A 9 -21.33 33.33 -44.42
C THR A 9 -22.27 32.90 -43.30
N LEU A 10 -22.62 31.61 -43.26
CA LEU A 10 -23.41 31.02 -42.18
C LEU A 10 -22.47 30.66 -41.03
N ILE A 11 -22.42 31.48 -39.99
CA ILE A 11 -21.74 31.15 -38.73
C ILE A 11 -22.75 30.38 -37.87
N THR A 12 -22.67 29.04 -37.91
CA THR A 12 -23.41 28.21 -36.94
C THR A 12 -22.52 27.93 -35.73
N LEU A 13 -22.96 28.50 -34.62
CA LEU A 13 -22.40 28.45 -33.28
C LEU A 13 -22.29 26.99 -32.80
N VAL A 14 -21.07 26.48 -32.60
CA VAL A 14 -20.85 25.19 -31.94
C VAL A 14 -21.14 25.37 -30.46
N HIS A 15 -22.24 24.80 -29.99
CA HIS A 15 -22.57 24.74 -28.57
C HIS A 15 -21.54 23.86 -27.85
N LEU A 16 -20.61 24.52 -27.15
CA LEU A 16 -19.71 23.92 -26.17
C LEU A 16 -20.54 23.40 -24.99
N TRP A 17 -20.84 22.10 -24.98
CA TRP A 17 -21.17 21.41 -23.73
C TRP A 17 -19.87 21.18 -22.95
N PRO A 18 -19.78 21.56 -21.67
CA PRO A 18 -18.70 21.09 -20.83
C PRO A 18 -18.98 19.62 -20.54
N ILE A 19 -18.26 18.71 -21.19
CA ILE A 19 -18.10 17.36 -20.65
C ILE A 19 -17.29 17.56 -19.38
N SER A 20 -17.99 17.60 -18.24
CA SER A 20 -17.42 17.50 -16.92
C SER A 20 -16.67 16.17 -16.85
N GLY A 21 -15.40 16.19 -17.23
CA GLY A 21 -14.47 15.13 -16.92
C GLY A 21 -14.37 15.05 -15.41
N SER A 22 -15.01 14.05 -14.82
CA SER A 22 -14.68 13.61 -13.48
C SER A 22 -13.21 13.21 -13.53
N THR A 23 -12.34 14.13 -13.16
CA THR A 23 -10.96 13.82 -12.83
C THR A 23 -11.03 13.02 -11.54
N GLN A 24 -11.19 11.70 -11.68
CA GLN A 24 -10.74 10.79 -10.64
C GLN A 24 -9.26 11.10 -10.47
N GLN A 25 -8.98 11.90 -9.45
CA GLN A 25 -7.66 12.21 -8.99
C GLN A 25 -7.12 10.88 -8.44
N THR A 26 -6.56 10.05 -9.32
CA THR A 26 -5.71 8.93 -8.93
C THR A 26 -4.54 9.58 -8.22
N LYS A 27 -4.67 9.72 -6.89
CA LYS A 27 -3.62 10.17 -5.99
C LYS A 27 -2.42 9.32 -6.36
N SER A 28 -1.44 9.94 -7.02
CA SER A 28 -0.20 9.30 -7.43
C SER A 28 0.30 8.52 -6.24
N GLN A 29 0.19 7.19 -6.31
CA GLN A 29 0.61 6.31 -5.24
C GLN A 29 2.12 6.35 -5.29
N LEU A 30 2.71 7.33 -4.60
CA LEU A 30 4.13 7.40 -4.34
C LEU A 30 4.56 5.99 -3.93
N THR A 31 5.35 5.35 -4.77
CA THR A 31 5.85 4.01 -4.50
C THR A 31 6.75 4.12 -3.27
N VAL A 32 6.24 3.72 -2.11
CA VAL A 32 7.04 3.65 -0.89
C VAL A 32 7.82 2.34 -0.96
N ASN A 33 9.12 2.42 -1.19
CA ASN A 33 10.01 1.26 -1.32
C ASN A 33 11.39 1.55 -0.74
N GLY A 34 12.21 0.51 -0.64
CA GLY A 34 13.61 0.56 -0.25
C GLY A 34 14.37 -0.65 -0.77
N ASP A 35 15.63 -0.78 -0.37
CA ASP A 35 16.44 -1.96 -0.74
C ASP A 35 15.82 -3.24 -0.15
N GLY A 36 15.46 -4.18 -1.02
CA GLY A 36 14.88 -5.47 -0.64
C GLY A 36 13.40 -5.45 -0.22
N TRP A 37 12.69 -4.33 -0.31
CA TRP A 37 11.27 -4.26 0.06
C TRP A 37 10.46 -3.18 -0.67
N ARG A 38 9.13 -3.38 -0.75
CA ARG A 38 8.18 -2.36 -1.20
C ARG A 38 6.85 -2.43 -0.46
N LEU A 39 6.22 -1.28 -0.26
CA LEU A 39 4.83 -1.19 0.16
C LEU A 39 3.92 -1.59 -1.00
N VAL A 40 3.07 -2.59 -0.79
CA VAL A 40 2.08 -3.02 -1.78
C VAL A 40 0.79 -2.22 -1.61
N ARG A 41 0.32 -2.09 -0.36
CA ARG A 41 -0.92 -1.39 -0.02
C ARG A 41 -0.99 -1.03 1.46
N SER A 42 -1.85 -0.08 1.77
CA SER A 42 -2.27 0.26 3.13
C SER A 42 -3.77 0.05 3.23
N VAL A 43 -4.23 -0.75 4.19
CA VAL A 43 -5.65 -1.04 4.41
C VAL A 43 -6.10 -0.42 5.72
N GLN A 44 -7.16 0.37 5.70
CA GLN A 44 -7.69 1.04 6.88
C GLN A 44 -8.35 0.04 7.84
N LEU A 45 -8.15 0.23 9.14
CA LEU A 45 -8.79 -0.55 10.19
C LEU A 45 -10.17 0.05 10.52
N GLY A 46 -11.22 -0.46 9.88
CA GLY A 46 -12.55 0.15 9.95
C GLY A 46 -12.47 1.63 9.55
N ASP A 47 -13.14 2.49 10.31
CA ASP A 47 -13.15 3.94 10.07
C ASP A 47 -12.21 4.73 11.00
N SER A 48 -11.25 4.05 11.64
CA SER A 48 -10.42 4.61 12.72
C SER A 48 -9.32 5.59 12.28
N GLY A 49 -9.10 5.75 10.97
CA GLY A 49 -7.93 6.46 10.43
C GLY A 49 -6.59 5.72 10.61
N LYS A 50 -6.58 4.53 11.21
CA LYS A 50 -5.39 3.69 11.40
C LYS A 50 -5.24 2.71 10.25
N TYR A 51 -4.00 2.43 9.84
CA TYR A 51 -3.71 1.59 8.67
C TYR A 51 -2.85 0.38 9.00
N ILE A 52 -3.13 -0.74 8.34
CA ILE A 52 -2.24 -1.89 8.26
C ILE A 52 -1.51 -1.82 6.92
N HIS A 53 -0.19 -1.71 6.98
CA HIS A 53 0.69 -1.65 5.82
C HIS A 53 1.12 -3.05 5.41
N MET A 54 0.92 -3.41 4.14
CA MET A 54 1.32 -4.70 3.61
C MET A 54 2.55 -4.51 2.74
N VAL A 55 3.64 -5.15 3.14
CA VAL A 55 4.95 -5.01 2.54
C VAL A 55 5.35 -6.33 1.88
N LEU A 56 5.85 -6.22 0.65
CA LEU A 56 6.51 -7.31 -0.02
C LEU A 56 8.02 -7.17 0.19
N ILE A 57 8.67 -8.22 0.67
CA ILE A 57 10.13 -8.34 0.75
C ILE A 57 10.64 -9.22 -0.37
N ASN A 58 11.85 -8.96 -0.82
CA ASN A 58 12.51 -9.82 -1.80
C ASN A 58 12.83 -11.19 -1.19
N LEU A 59 12.62 -12.26 -1.95
CA LEU A 59 12.84 -13.62 -1.48
C LEU A 59 14.30 -13.87 -1.07
N GLU A 60 15.27 -13.30 -1.79
CA GLU A 60 16.69 -13.43 -1.48
C GLU A 60 17.12 -12.70 -0.19
N ARG A 61 16.27 -11.81 0.34
CA ARG A 61 16.51 -11.04 1.58
C ARG A 61 15.60 -11.48 2.73
N ASP A 62 14.85 -12.57 2.56
CA ASP A 62 13.80 -13.00 3.49
C ASP A 62 14.28 -13.34 4.91
N THR A 63 15.58 -13.60 5.10
CA THR A 63 16.18 -13.82 6.43
C THR A 63 16.96 -12.61 6.95
N ASP A 64 17.08 -11.55 6.16
CA ASP A 64 17.80 -10.34 6.52
C ASP A 64 16.92 -9.38 7.33
N LYS A 65 17.12 -9.42 8.66
CA LYS A 65 16.39 -8.56 9.62
C LYS A 65 16.52 -7.06 9.32
N SER A 66 17.59 -6.62 8.66
CA SER A 66 17.79 -5.21 8.34
C SER A 66 16.76 -4.68 7.35
N VAL A 67 16.27 -5.52 6.43
CA VAL A 67 15.21 -5.15 5.47
C VAL A 67 13.91 -4.82 6.19
N TYR A 68 13.53 -5.63 7.18
CA TYR A 68 12.35 -5.36 8.00
C TYR A 68 12.50 -4.07 8.80
N GLY A 69 13.66 -3.88 9.44
CA GLY A 69 13.97 -2.66 10.19
C GLY A 69 13.93 -1.41 9.31
N ALA A 70 14.48 -1.48 8.10
CA ALA A 70 14.44 -0.38 7.13
C ALA A 70 13.00 -0.03 6.70
N ALA A 71 12.16 -1.04 6.45
CA ALA A 71 10.75 -0.84 6.14
C ALA A 71 9.98 -0.21 7.31
N ILE A 72 10.19 -0.70 8.53
CA ILE A 72 9.57 -0.15 9.76
C ILE A 72 9.94 1.31 9.92
N ASN A 73 11.24 1.62 9.85
CA ASN A 73 11.72 2.99 10.01
C ASN A 73 11.13 3.92 8.94
N LYS A 74 11.03 3.46 7.68
CA LYS A 74 10.51 4.28 6.59
C LYS A 74 9.00 4.50 6.66
N ILE A 75 8.24 3.48 7.04
CA ILE A 75 6.77 3.52 7.04
C ILE A 75 6.22 4.13 8.33
N CYS A 76 6.81 3.79 9.48
CA CYS A 76 6.28 4.17 10.79
C CYS A 76 6.94 5.40 11.42
N SER A 77 7.96 6.03 10.78
CA SER A 77 8.73 7.11 11.43
C SER A 77 7.89 8.30 11.91
N SER A 78 6.77 8.58 11.25
CA SER A 78 5.88 9.69 11.58
C SER A 78 4.71 9.30 12.47
N GLU A 79 4.55 8.02 12.78
CA GLU A 79 3.39 7.51 13.53
C GLU A 79 3.62 7.63 15.03
N THR A 80 2.69 8.29 15.74
CA THR A 80 2.82 8.59 17.18
C THR A 80 2.11 7.60 18.08
N ASP A 81 1.04 6.98 17.60
CA ASP A 81 0.15 6.17 18.44
C ASP A 81 -0.15 4.78 17.90
N PHE A 82 -0.03 4.58 16.58
CA PHE A 82 -0.29 3.30 15.95
C PHE A 82 0.49 3.12 14.65
N CYS A 83 1.19 2.01 14.50
CA CYS A 83 1.69 1.55 13.21
C CYS A 83 1.68 0.03 13.17
N ARG A 84 1.09 -0.56 12.14
CA ARG A 84 1.13 -2.02 11.93
C ARG A 84 1.61 -2.33 10.53
N ILE A 85 2.65 -3.16 10.43
CA ILE A 85 3.19 -3.62 9.15
C ILE A 85 3.16 -5.15 9.13
N ARG A 86 2.69 -5.73 8.04
CA ARG A 86 2.75 -7.17 7.77
C ARG A 86 3.57 -7.43 6.53
N PHE A 87 4.42 -8.43 6.61
CA PHE A 87 5.42 -8.73 5.58
C PHE A 87 5.14 -10.09 4.92
N TRP A 88 5.15 -10.11 3.60
CA TRP A 88 5.16 -11.33 2.77
C TRP A 88 6.34 -11.29 1.81
N ASN A 89 6.80 -12.44 1.34
CA ASN A 89 7.82 -12.56 0.28
C ASN A 89 7.23 -13.00 -1.07
N GLU A 90 5.91 -13.21 -1.13
CA GLU A 90 5.18 -13.58 -2.33
C GLU A 90 3.88 -12.78 -2.42
N GLU A 91 3.74 -11.99 -3.48
CA GLU A 91 2.64 -11.04 -3.62
C GLU A 91 1.26 -11.70 -3.70
N ARG A 92 1.17 -12.91 -4.25
CA ARG A 92 -0.08 -13.68 -4.35
C ARG A 92 -0.74 -14.01 -3.01
N TYR A 93 0.04 -14.00 -1.92
CA TYR A 93 -0.47 -14.25 -0.58
C TYR A 93 -0.78 -12.98 0.21
N ILE A 94 -0.55 -11.80 -0.37
CA ILE A 94 -0.87 -10.52 0.29
C ILE A 94 -2.39 -10.33 0.28
N PRO A 95 -3.03 -10.19 1.46
CA PRO A 95 -4.47 -9.98 1.55
C PRO A 95 -4.91 -8.68 0.88
N GLN A 96 -6.18 -8.60 0.51
CA GLN A 96 -6.80 -7.34 0.05
C GLN A 96 -7.43 -6.55 1.20
N SER A 97 -7.61 -7.17 2.38
CA SER A 97 -8.29 -6.60 3.54
C SER A 97 -7.44 -6.71 4.82
N THR A 98 -7.95 -6.19 5.93
CA THR A 98 -7.27 -6.26 7.24
C THR A 98 -7.20 -7.68 7.81
N SER A 99 -8.01 -8.61 7.31
CA SER A 99 -8.02 -10.02 7.69
C SER A 99 -7.28 -10.85 6.64
N PHE A 100 -6.78 -12.01 7.06
CA PHE A 100 -6.12 -12.97 6.17
C PHE A 100 -6.73 -14.36 6.35
N THR A 101 -6.62 -15.21 5.32
CA THR A 101 -6.94 -16.63 5.41
C THR A 101 -5.80 -17.39 6.09
N ASP A 102 -6.05 -18.63 6.52
CA ASP A 102 -5.01 -19.50 7.10
C ASP A 102 -3.81 -19.70 6.16
N GLY A 103 -4.05 -19.79 4.85
CA GLY A 103 -2.98 -19.91 3.85
C GLY A 103 -2.13 -18.63 3.74
N GLN A 104 -2.76 -17.47 3.83
CA GLN A 104 -2.07 -16.17 3.86
C GLN A 104 -1.33 -15.96 5.19
N PHE A 105 -1.88 -16.45 6.30
CA PHE A 105 -1.24 -16.42 7.61
C PHE A 105 0.03 -17.27 7.62
N LYS A 106 -0.03 -18.51 7.12
CA LYS A 106 1.12 -19.44 7.06
C LYS A 106 2.29 -18.92 6.22
N THR A 107 2.04 -17.96 5.33
CA THR A 107 3.04 -17.35 4.45
C THR A 107 3.50 -15.97 4.94
N LEU A 108 2.92 -15.46 6.03
CA LEU A 108 3.37 -14.24 6.68
C LEU A 108 4.81 -14.42 7.17
N ARG A 109 5.68 -13.47 6.87
CA ARG A 109 7.11 -13.51 7.20
C ARG A 109 7.43 -12.77 8.48
N ALA A 110 6.72 -11.67 8.73
CA ALA A 110 6.79 -10.93 9.98
C ALA A 110 5.56 -10.03 10.16
N GLU A 111 5.32 -9.62 11.40
CA GLU A 111 4.39 -8.55 11.76
C GLU A 111 5.07 -7.63 12.77
N TYR A 112 5.12 -6.34 12.43
CA TYR A 112 5.46 -5.28 13.37
C TYR A 112 4.18 -4.63 13.88
N THR A 113 4.08 -4.44 15.19
CA THR A 113 2.98 -3.72 15.83
C THR A 113 3.55 -2.70 16.80
N PHE A 114 3.21 -1.43 16.56
CA PHE A 114 3.28 -0.35 17.52
C PHE A 114 1.84 0.10 17.82
N ASN A 115 1.45 0.04 19.10
CA ASN A 115 0.17 0.54 19.58
C ASN A 115 0.37 1.10 20.98
N ARG A 116 0.41 2.43 21.06
CA ARG A 116 0.65 3.15 22.31
C ARG A 116 -0.43 2.87 23.36
N ALA A 117 -1.70 2.85 22.96
CA ALA A 117 -2.82 2.61 23.87
C ALA A 117 -2.78 1.20 24.49
N GLY A 118 -2.23 0.22 23.76
CA GLY A 118 -2.06 -1.15 24.24
C GLY A 118 -0.71 -1.41 24.93
N SER A 119 0.18 -0.41 25.02
CA SER A 119 1.59 -0.61 25.44
C SER A 119 2.31 -1.71 24.65
N VAL A 120 2.01 -1.82 23.35
CA VAL A 120 2.62 -2.83 22.46
C VAL A 120 3.63 -2.14 21.54
N GLN A 121 4.85 -2.64 21.53
CA GLN A 121 5.85 -2.32 20.51
C GLN A 121 6.73 -3.55 20.28
N GLU A 122 6.42 -4.32 19.24
CA GLU A 122 7.12 -5.56 18.96
C GLU A 122 7.18 -5.87 17.46
N ILE A 123 8.15 -6.69 17.08
CA ILE A 123 8.16 -7.43 15.83
C ILE A 123 8.17 -8.92 16.14
N ARG A 124 7.29 -9.66 15.47
CA ARG A 124 7.28 -11.13 15.48
C ARG A 124 7.56 -11.64 14.08
N TYR A 125 8.37 -12.69 13.98
CA TYR A 125 8.81 -13.28 12.72
C TYR A 125 8.12 -14.63 12.48
N ALA A 126 8.13 -15.12 11.24
CA ALA A 126 7.93 -16.55 11.01
C ALA A 126 9.14 -17.31 11.58
N CYS A 127 8.92 -18.50 12.13
CA CYS A 127 10.03 -19.28 12.68
C CYS A 127 11.04 -19.73 11.59
N THR A 128 10.64 -19.66 10.31
CA THR A 128 11.51 -19.86 9.15
C THR A 128 12.38 -18.64 8.80
N VAL A 129 12.00 -17.43 9.23
CA VAL A 129 12.85 -16.23 9.17
C VAL A 129 13.79 -16.19 10.37
N LEU A 130 13.26 -16.48 11.56
CA LEU A 130 14.02 -16.45 12.82
C LEU A 130 13.58 -17.60 13.73
N PRO A 131 14.41 -18.65 13.93
CA PRO A 131 14.05 -19.83 14.74
C PRO A 131 14.14 -19.59 16.26
N ASP A 132 13.83 -18.38 16.72
CA ASP A 132 13.75 -18.05 18.15
C ASP A 132 12.27 -18.11 18.58
N LYS A 133 11.95 -19.05 19.47
CA LYS A 133 10.59 -19.29 19.98
C LYS A 133 10.01 -18.08 20.73
N GLY A 134 10.85 -17.21 21.30
CA GLY A 134 10.40 -15.99 21.96
C GLY A 134 10.08 -14.85 20.97
N GLN A 135 10.51 -14.98 19.72
CA GLN A 135 10.41 -13.91 18.71
C GLN A 135 9.68 -14.34 17.44
N CYS A 136 9.22 -15.59 17.36
CA CYS A 136 8.45 -16.09 16.22
C CYS A 136 6.97 -16.34 16.55
N PHE A 137 6.16 -16.48 15.51
CA PHE A 137 4.76 -16.90 15.63
C PHE A 137 4.70 -18.33 16.16
N SER A 138 4.12 -18.52 17.33
CA SER A 138 3.81 -19.85 17.86
C SER A 138 2.71 -20.45 16.99
N ASN A 139 2.97 -21.60 16.36
CA ASN A 139 1.93 -22.42 15.73
C ASN A 139 1.02 -23.04 16.79
#